data_AF-A0A8X7BHE2-F1
#
_entry.id   AF-A0A8X7BHE2-F1
#
_cell.length_a   1.000
_cell.length_b   1.000
_cell.length_c   1.000
_cell.angle_alpha   90.00
_cell.angle_beta   90.00
_cell.angle_gamma   90.00
#
_symmetry.space_group_name_H-M   'P 1'
#
loop_
_entity.id
_entity.type
_entity.pdbx_description
1 polymer ?
#
loop_
_entity_poly.entity_id
_entity_poly.type
_entity_poly.pdbx_seq_one_letter_code
_entity_poly.pdbx_strand_id
1 'polypeptide(L)'
;MGNLPRDRVVPDYPFNCSCVDFCGPFMIRYKNQRKGVLHKIYICVFVCFVSKAIHIEIMSDLTSDAFIATLKRFFSRRGKCAKLYSNNGKTFVGANKDLKRFLKLIEDSDDNLAGFLSDEGIEWKFIPPRAPSSGVVFGKLRLSQ
;
A
#
# COMPACT_ATOMS: atom_id res chain seq x y z
N MET A 1 24.64 -9.78 -13.24
CA MET A 1 23.71 -10.09 -12.15
C MET A 1 23.21 -8.78 -11.56
N GLY A 2 21.89 -8.59 -11.41
CA GLY A 2 21.36 -7.33 -10.87
C GLY A 2 21.41 -7.32 -9.34
N ASN A 3 21.98 -6.27 -8.74
CA ASN A 3 22.01 -6.11 -7.28
C ASN A 3 20.59 -5.94 -6.72
N LEU A 4 20.25 -6.75 -5.72
CA LEU A 4 19.00 -6.61 -4.96
C LEU A 4 19.13 -5.42 -3.98
N PRO A 5 18.04 -4.68 -3.71
CA PRO A 5 18.02 -3.65 -2.67
C PRO A 5 18.48 -4.21 -1.33
N ARG A 6 19.28 -3.43 -0.58
CA ARG A 6 19.79 -3.83 0.74
C ARG A 6 18.66 -4.27 1.68
N ASP A 7 17.51 -3.61 1.61
CA ASP A 7 16.32 -3.93 2.43
C ASP A 7 15.72 -5.34 2.17
N ARG A 8 16.21 -6.07 1.15
CA ARG A 8 15.85 -7.48 0.91
C ARG A 8 16.93 -8.47 1.38
N VAL A 9 18.18 -8.02 1.43
CA VAL A 9 19.34 -8.89 1.66
C VAL A 9 19.78 -8.84 3.12
N VAL A 10 19.52 -7.73 3.80
CA VAL A 10 19.76 -7.57 5.23
C VAL A 10 18.62 -8.25 6.00
N PRO A 11 18.91 -9.24 6.86
CA PRO A 11 17.92 -9.83 7.75
C PRO A 11 17.36 -8.76 8.69
N ASP A 12 16.04 -8.74 8.85
CA ASP A 12 15.34 -7.79 9.71
C ASP A 12 14.06 -8.44 10.26
N TYR A 13 13.35 -7.78 11.17
CA TYR A 13 12.08 -8.30 11.65
C TYR A 13 10.98 -8.19 10.57
N PRO A 14 10.00 -9.12 10.56
CA PRO A 14 8.91 -9.10 9.60
C PRO A 14 8.19 -7.75 9.58
N PHE A 15 7.85 -7.28 8.39
CA PHE A 15 7.18 -6.01 8.12
C PHE A 15 7.96 -4.73 8.42
N ASN A 16 9.22 -4.80 8.88
CA ASN A 16 10.03 -3.57 9.10
C ASN A 16 10.17 -2.73 7.82
N CYS A 17 10.40 -3.40 6.69
CA CYS A 17 10.34 -2.82 5.36
C CYS A 17 9.16 -3.44 4.61
N SER A 18 8.17 -2.63 4.28
CA SER A 18 6.94 -3.07 3.63
C SER A 18 6.60 -2.22 2.41
N CYS A 19 5.93 -2.81 1.43
CA CYS A 19 5.31 -2.09 0.33
C CYS A 19 3.79 -2.08 0.51
N VAL A 20 3.15 -0.97 0.18
CA VAL A 20 1.71 -0.83 0.11
C VAL A 20 1.26 -0.79 -1.36
N ASP A 21 0.20 -1.51 -1.66
CA ASP A 21 -0.51 -1.47 -2.93
C ASP A 21 -2.03 -1.39 -2.67
N PHE A 22 -2.76 -0.81 -3.62
CA PHE A 22 -4.20 -0.61 -3.49
C PHE A 22 -4.96 -1.31 -4.60
N CYS A 23 -6.04 -2.00 -4.24
CA CYS A 23 -6.89 -2.72 -5.17
C CYS A 23 -8.35 -2.27 -5.02
N GLY A 24 -9.06 -2.15 -6.14
CA GLY A 24 -10.48 -1.79 -6.18
C GLY A 24 -10.84 -0.86 -7.34
N PRO A 25 -12.09 -0.36 -7.36
CA PRO A 25 -13.10 -0.50 -6.32
C PRO A 25 -13.85 -1.83 -6.41
N PHE A 26 -14.20 -2.37 -5.25
CA PHE A 26 -15.13 -3.50 -5.15
C PHE A 26 -16.48 -3.00 -4.65
N MET A 27 -17.55 -3.45 -5.27
CA MET A 27 -18.91 -3.14 -4.84
C MET A 27 -19.40 -4.27 -3.93
N ILE A 28 -19.54 -4.00 -2.63
CA ILE A 28 -20.00 -4.98 -1.65
C ILE A 28 -21.38 -4.61 -1.09
N ARG A 29 -22.09 -5.61 -0.59
CA ARG A 29 -23.33 -5.43 0.16
C ARG A 29 -23.08 -5.76 1.62
N TYR A 30 -23.38 -4.84 2.53
CA TYR A 30 -23.30 -5.12 3.96
C TYR A 30 -24.39 -6.09 4.41
N LYS A 31 -24.08 -6.90 5.42
CA LYS A 31 -25.05 -7.78 6.06
C LYS A 31 -26.17 -6.91 6.67
N ASN A 32 -27.43 -7.28 6.44
CA ASN A 32 -28.63 -6.58 6.91
C ASN A 32 -28.93 -5.22 6.27
N GLN A 33 -28.32 -4.87 5.13
CA GLN A 33 -28.72 -3.66 4.39
C GLN A 33 -29.93 -3.86 3.48
N ARG A 34 -30.66 -2.75 3.23
CA ARG A 34 -31.76 -2.70 2.27
C ARG A 34 -31.29 -3.20 0.89
N LYS A 35 -32.15 -3.97 0.23
CA LYS A 35 -31.89 -4.53 -1.09
C LYS A 35 -31.59 -3.39 -2.08
N GLY A 36 -30.45 -3.48 -2.78
CA GLY A 36 -30.06 -2.54 -3.85
C GLY A 36 -28.96 -1.53 -3.49
N VAL A 37 -28.59 -1.37 -2.22
CA VAL A 37 -27.47 -0.48 -1.84
C VAL A 37 -26.14 -1.25 -1.92
N LEU A 38 -25.25 -0.79 -2.80
CA LEU A 38 -23.88 -1.31 -2.91
C LEU A 38 -22.89 -0.25 -2.40
N HIS A 39 -21.93 -0.70 -1.61
CA HIS A 39 -20.87 0.14 -1.06
C HIS A 39 -19.58 -0.11 -1.79
N LYS A 40 -18.93 0.99 -2.16
CA LYS A 40 -17.60 0.96 -2.73
C LYS A 40 -16.62 0.71 -1.60
N ILE A 41 -15.77 -0.29 -1.75
CA ILE A 41 -14.64 -0.52 -0.85
C ILE A 41 -13.35 -0.65 -1.66
N TYR A 42 -12.26 -0.45 -0.95
CA TYR A 42 -10.91 -0.61 -1.45
C TYR A 42 -10.16 -1.58 -0.54
N ILE A 43 -9.19 -2.26 -1.11
CA ILE A 43 -8.32 -3.18 -0.38
C ILE A 43 -6.92 -2.58 -0.38
N CYS A 44 -6.35 -2.48 0.81
CA CYS A 44 -4.96 -2.09 1.03
C CYS A 44 -4.14 -3.36 1.28
N VAL A 45 -3.12 -3.57 0.46
CA VAL A 45 -2.27 -4.76 0.50
C VAL A 45 -0.88 -4.32 0.94
N PHE A 46 -0.46 -4.79 2.10
CA PHE A 46 0.90 -4.61 2.61
C PHE A 46 1.71 -5.86 2.35
N VAL A 47 2.91 -5.70 1.79
CA VAL A 47 3.80 -6.83 1.52
C VAL A 47 5.16 -6.59 2.13
N CYS A 48 5.58 -7.53 2.97
CA CYS A 48 6.88 -7.48 3.63
C CYS A 48 8.01 -7.79 2.64
N PHE A 49 9.05 -6.96 2.61
CA PHE A 49 10.23 -7.22 1.78
C PHE A 49 11.13 -8.33 2.30
N VAL A 50 11.18 -8.48 3.62
CA VAL A 50 12.00 -9.46 4.33
C VAL A 50 11.44 -10.87 4.14
N SER A 51 10.18 -11.10 4.54
CA SER A 51 9.57 -12.44 4.57
C SER A 51 8.70 -12.77 3.36
N LYS A 52 8.34 -11.77 2.53
CA LYS A 52 7.31 -11.88 1.49
C LYS A 52 5.89 -12.16 2.01
N ALA A 53 5.67 -12.04 3.31
CA ALA A 53 4.33 -12.12 3.89
C ALA A 53 3.43 -10.99 3.40
N ILE A 54 2.16 -11.31 3.15
CA ILE A 54 1.13 -10.37 2.72
C ILE A 54 0.17 -10.12 3.88
N HIS A 55 -0.14 -8.86 4.14
CA HIS A 55 -1.16 -8.43 5.09
C HIS A 55 -2.20 -7.58 4.35
N ILE A 56 -3.48 -7.92 4.52
CA ILE A 56 -4.57 -7.30 3.77
C ILE A 56 -5.48 -6.58 4.75
N GLU A 57 -5.81 -5.32 4.45
CA GLU A 57 -6.78 -4.54 5.20
C GLU A 57 -7.83 -3.95 4.24
N ILE A 58 -9.07 -3.88 4.72
CA ILE A 58 -10.17 -3.26 3.98
C ILE A 58 -10.20 -1.77 4.32
N MET A 59 -10.43 -0.93 3.33
CA MET A 59 -10.57 0.51 3.45
C MET A 59 -11.92 0.95 2.84
N SER A 60 -12.66 1.77 3.59
CA SER A 60 -14.00 2.25 3.18
C SER A 60 -13.95 3.19 1.98
N ASP A 61 -12.89 3.97 1.88
CA ASP A 61 -12.78 5.12 0.97
C ASP A 61 -11.31 5.48 0.74
N LEU A 62 -11.03 6.19 -0.34
CA LEU A 62 -9.68 6.64 -0.68
C LEU A 62 -9.42 8.05 -0.12
N THR A 63 -9.42 8.14 1.21
CA THR A 63 -9.07 9.35 1.95
C THR A 63 -7.87 9.08 2.84
N SER A 64 -7.13 10.14 3.17
CA SER A 64 -5.93 10.03 3.99
C SER A 64 -6.26 9.56 5.40
N ASP A 65 -7.40 9.99 5.97
CA ASP A 65 -7.88 9.51 7.27
C ASP A 65 -8.18 8.01 7.27
N ALA A 66 -8.88 7.51 6.24
CA ALA A 66 -9.17 6.09 6.09
C ALA A 66 -7.89 5.26 5.92
N PHE A 67 -6.89 5.83 5.24
CA PHE A 67 -5.60 5.19 5.08
C PHE A 67 -4.75 5.22 6.35
N ILE A 68 -4.72 6.33 7.10
CA ILE A 68 -4.09 6.41 8.43
C ILE A 68 -4.73 5.39 9.38
N ALA A 69 -6.07 5.28 9.40
CA ALA A 69 -6.76 4.26 10.19
C ALA A 69 -6.38 2.83 9.78
N THR A 70 -6.12 2.62 8.48
CA THR A 70 -5.65 1.35 7.94
C THR A 70 -4.20 1.06 8.35
N LEU A 71 -3.32 2.06 8.33
CA LEU A 71 -1.94 1.95 8.81
C LEU A 71 -1.88 1.64 10.30
N LYS A 72 -2.69 2.33 11.12
CA LYS A 72 -2.80 2.06 12.55
C LYS A 72 -3.21 0.61 12.83
N ARG A 73 -4.19 0.07 12.08
CA ARG A 73 -4.58 -1.36 12.17
C ARG A 73 -3.44 -2.30 11.79
N PHE A 74 -2.73 -1.98 10.71
CA PHE A 74 -1.58 -2.76 10.27
C PHE A 74 -0.47 -2.77 11.34
N PHE A 75 -0.09 -1.61 11.88
CA PHE A 75 0.95 -1.52 12.91
C PHE A 75 0.53 -2.20 14.23
N SER A 76 -0.73 -2.07 14.62
CA SER A 76 -1.26 -2.76 15.80
C SER A 76 -1.14 -4.29 15.68
N ARG A 77 -1.23 -4.85 14.47
CA ARG A 77 -1.16 -6.29 14.23
C ARG A 77 0.22 -6.83 13.90
N ARG A 78 1.04 -6.06 13.17
CA ARG A 78 2.33 -6.51 12.61
C ARG A 78 3.54 -5.85 13.23
N GLY A 79 3.33 -4.85 14.08
CA GLY A 79 4.38 -3.96 14.53
C GLY A 79 4.60 -2.82 13.54
N LYS A 80 5.28 -1.80 14.03
CA LYS A 80 5.58 -0.57 13.28
C LYS A 80 6.69 -0.82 12.27
N CYS A 81 6.50 -0.33 11.04
CA CYS A 81 7.51 -0.40 10.00
C CYS A 81 8.42 0.85 10.05
N ALA A 82 9.72 0.67 9.83
CA ALA A 82 10.62 1.81 9.64
C ALA A 82 10.48 2.41 8.23
N LYS A 83 10.18 1.58 7.23
CA LYS A 83 10.09 2.01 5.82
C LYS A 83 8.84 1.48 5.15
N LEU A 84 8.09 2.38 4.53
CA LEU A 84 6.92 2.06 3.73
C LEU A 84 7.12 2.52 2.29
N TYR A 85 7.03 1.59 1.36
CA TYR A 85 7.13 1.85 -0.07
C TYR A 85 5.76 1.87 -0.72
N SER A 86 5.46 2.82 -1.59
CA SER A 86 4.26 2.78 -2.43
C SER A 86 4.66 2.77 -3.90
N ASN A 87 3.88 2.08 -4.73
CA ASN A 87 4.11 2.14 -6.18
C ASN A 87 3.55 3.45 -6.76
N ASN A 88 4.27 4.05 -7.73
CA ASN A 88 3.75 5.17 -8.52
C ASN A 88 2.88 4.65 -9.67
N GLY A 89 2.11 3.58 -9.44
CA GLY A 89 1.56 2.70 -10.46
C GLY A 89 0.67 3.39 -11.50
N LYS A 90 1.29 4.01 -12.51
CA LYS A 90 0.69 4.33 -13.83
C LYS A 90 0.30 3.06 -14.60
N THR A 91 0.72 1.89 -14.11
CA THR A 91 0.67 0.57 -14.75
C THR A 91 -0.42 -0.37 -14.23
N PHE A 92 -1.45 0.12 -13.58
CA PHE A 92 -2.72 -0.60 -13.67
C PHE A 92 -3.35 -0.20 -15.00
N VAL A 93 -3.32 -1.10 -15.98
CA VAL A 93 -3.98 -0.93 -17.29
C VAL A 93 -5.50 -0.66 -17.13
N GLY A 94 -6.03 -0.78 -15.90
CA GLY A 94 -7.37 -0.31 -15.52
C GLY A 94 -7.46 0.44 -14.18
N ALA A 95 -6.43 1.17 -13.74
CA ALA A 95 -6.46 1.82 -12.43
C ALA A 95 -7.58 2.87 -12.39
N ASN A 96 -8.53 2.67 -11.48
CA ASN A 96 -9.64 3.58 -11.25
C ASN A 96 -9.11 5.02 -11.09
N LYS A 97 -9.79 5.98 -11.74
CA LYS A 97 -9.49 7.42 -11.65
C LYS A 97 -9.35 7.89 -10.20
N ASP A 98 -10.14 7.34 -9.29
CA ASP A 98 -10.09 7.68 -7.87
C ASP A 98 -8.79 7.21 -7.20
N LEU A 99 -8.30 6.01 -7.53
CA LEU A 99 -7.03 5.49 -7.03
C LEU A 99 -5.87 6.35 -7.50
N LYS A 100 -5.88 6.75 -8.78
CA LYS A 100 -4.84 7.65 -9.32
C LYS A 100 -4.85 9.00 -8.64
N ARG A 101 -6.04 9.57 -8.39
CA ARG A 101 -6.18 10.83 -7.66
C ARG A 101 -5.65 10.71 -6.23
N PHE A 102 -6.00 9.63 -5.54
CA PHE A 102 -5.55 9.38 -4.18
C PHE A 102 -4.03 9.20 -4.09
N LEU A 103 -3.44 8.35 -4.94
CA LEU A 103 -1.99 8.18 -4.98
C LEU A 103 -1.26 9.47 -5.29
N LYS A 104 -1.84 10.33 -6.15
CA LYS A 104 -1.30 11.66 -6.42
C LYS A 104 -1.37 12.58 -5.19
N LEU A 105 -2.46 12.55 -4.42
CA LEU A 105 -2.58 13.32 -3.18
C LEU A 105 -1.52 12.90 -2.14
N ILE A 106 -1.23 11.59 -2.07
CA ILE A 106 -0.14 11.10 -1.23
C ILE A 106 1.22 11.58 -1.76
N GLU A 107 1.44 11.56 -3.09
CA GLU A 107 2.69 12.01 -3.73
C GLU A 107 2.96 13.50 -3.53
N ASP A 108 1.91 14.31 -3.67
CA ASP A 108 1.94 15.75 -3.46
C ASP A 108 2.01 16.14 -1.95
N SER A 109 2.32 15.16 -1.07
CA SER A 109 2.56 15.33 0.36
C SER A 109 1.36 15.90 1.12
N ASP A 110 0.25 15.15 1.17
CA ASP A 110 -0.87 15.45 2.07
C ASP A 110 -0.38 15.71 3.50
N ASP A 111 -0.56 16.93 3.99
CA ASP A 111 -0.06 17.42 5.29
C ASP A 111 -0.45 16.50 6.46
N ASN A 112 -1.66 15.92 6.43
CA ASN A 112 -2.15 15.06 7.51
C ASN A 112 -1.40 13.71 7.52
N LEU A 113 -1.23 13.10 6.35
CA LEU A 113 -0.50 11.84 6.23
C LEU A 113 1.00 12.03 6.48
N ALA A 114 1.58 13.09 5.94
CA ALA A 114 2.99 13.42 6.15
C ALA A 114 3.29 13.68 7.63
N GLY A 115 2.43 14.44 8.33
CA GLY A 115 2.52 14.65 9.77
C GLY A 115 2.47 13.35 10.56
N PHE A 116 1.46 12.50 10.29
CA PHE A 116 1.34 11.19 10.95
C PHE A 116 2.58 10.30 10.73
N LEU A 117 3.10 10.23 9.51
CA LEU A 117 4.27 9.42 9.20
C LEU A 117 5.53 9.95 9.88
N SER A 118 5.69 11.29 9.95
CA SER A 118 6.80 11.94 10.64
C SER A 118 6.75 11.72 12.15
N ASP A 119 5.58 11.86 12.77
CA ASP A 119 5.36 11.60 14.20
C ASP A 119 5.65 10.14 14.55
N GLU A 120 5.29 9.25 13.64
CA GLU A 120 5.63 7.84 13.75
C GLU A 120 7.08 7.55 13.28
N GLY A 121 7.87 8.50 12.80
CA GLY A 121 9.24 8.24 12.33
C GLY A 121 9.33 7.19 11.22
N ILE A 122 8.30 7.12 10.38
CA ILE A 122 8.19 6.17 9.26
C ILE A 122 8.67 6.85 8.00
N GLU A 123 9.68 6.27 7.36
CA GLU A 123 10.18 6.75 6.08
C GLU A 123 9.27 6.25 4.96
N TRP A 124 8.52 7.16 4.35
CA TRP A 124 7.71 6.87 3.17
C TRP A 124 8.50 7.11 1.88
N LYS A 125 8.47 6.13 0.97
CA LYS A 125 9.17 6.20 -0.32
C LYS A 125 8.28 5.78 -1.48
N PHE A 126 8.26 6.62 -2.50
CA PHE A 126 7.67 6.28 -3.79
C PHE A 126 8.65 5.50 -4.66
N ILE A 127 8.19 4.40 -5.24
CA ILE A 127 9.01 3.59 -6.15
C ILE A 127 9.04 4.26 -7.52
N PRO A 128 10.23 4.57 -8.08
CA PRO A 128 10.33 5.27 -9.36
C PRO A 128 9.74 4.42 -10.50
N PRO A 129 8.98 5.03 -11.44
CA PRO A 129 8.40 4.33 -12.57
C PRO A 129 9.52 3.81 -13.50
N ARG A 130 9.61 2.48 -13.67
CA ARG A 130 10.60 1.74 -14.48
C ARG A 130 12.02 1.64 -13.91
N ALA A 131 12.19 1.05 -12.73
CA ALA A 131 13.49 0.51 -12.32
C ALA A 131 13.63 -0.98 -12.75
N PRO A 132 14.34 -1.33 -13.85
CA PRO A 132 14.35 -2.69 -14.42
C PRO A 132 15.09 -3.70 -13.54
N SER A 133 16.10 -3.27 -12.78
CA SER A 133 16.82 -4.10 -11.79
C SER A 133 16.00 -4.37 -10.52
N SER A 134 15.00 -3.54 -10.26
CA SER A 134 14.05 -3.74 -9.18
C SER A 134 12.86 -4.63 -9.58
N GLY A 135 12.76 -4.96 -10.87
CA GLY A 135 11.73 -5.83 -11.44
C GLY A 135 11.72 -7.26 -10.88
N VAL A 136 12.82 -7.76 -10.31
CA VAL A 136 12.85 -9.09 -9.65
C VAL A 136 12.45 -9.02 -8.16
N VAL A 137 12.40 -7.82 -7.58
CA VAL A 137 12.01 -7.56 -6.18
C VAL A 137 10.54 -7.17 -6.11
N PHE A 138 10.07 -6.38 -7.07
CA PHE A 138 8.70 -5.90 -7.20
C PHE A 138 7.82 -6.76 -8.14
N GLY A 139 8.42 -7.48 -9.09
CA GLY A 139 7.68 -8.19 -10.15
C GLY A 139 6.95 -9.45 -9.72
N LYS A 140 7.17 -9.97 -8.49
CA LYS A 140 6.44 -11.14 -7.98
C LYS A 140 5.12 -10.81 -7.28
N LEU A 141 4.80 -9.51 -7.13
CA LEU A 141 3.47 -9.03 -6.74
C LEU A 141 2.69 -8.42 -7.91
N ARG A 142 3.14 -8.66 -9.15
CA ARG A 142 2.15 -8.83 -10.22
C ARG A 142 1.32 -10.04 -9.81
N LEU A 143 0.26 -9.81 -9.04
CA LEU A 143 -0.89 -10.68 -9.03
C LEU A 143 -1.16 -10.95 -10.50
N SER A 144 -1.00 -12.22 -10.85
CA SER A 144 -1.04 -12.74 -12.19
C SER A 144 -2.20 -12.12 -12.98
N GLN A 145 -1.92 -11.86 -14.26
CA GLN A 145 -2.97 -11.88 -15.28
C GLN A 145 -3.86 -13.12 -15.12
#